data_AF-A0A960X5B4-F1
#
_entry.id   AF-A0A960X5B4-F1
#
_cell.length_a   1.000
_cell.length_b   1.000
_cell.length_c   1.000
_cell.angle_alpha   90.00
_cell.angle_beta   90.00
_cell.angle_gamma   90.00
#
_symmetry.space_group_name_H-M   'P 1'
#
loop_
_entity.id
_entity.type
_entity.pdbx_description
1 polymer ?
#
loop_
_entity_poly.entity_id
_entity_poly.type
_entity_poly.pdbx_seq_one_letter_code
_entity_poly.pdbx_strand_id
1 'polypeptide(L)'
;MLDTIRSKRTSRNLKTEISSFEKQMVTHSAWKGDISLSEAAELLEGQKPFTFVLSNGFDRQHYILSFVSDRQVVKHKNIRIVVYQGQTCFINGGSGGPCAFVDDLIQGCLKVSSKFCQPLES
;
A
#
# COMPACT_ATOMS: atom_id res chain seq x y z
N MET A 1 20.83 17.16 34.08
CA MET A 1 19.64 17.64 33.35
C MET A 1 20.01 17.89 31.89
N LEU A 2 20.03 16.89 31.01
CA LEU A 2 20.19 17.09 29.56
C LEU A 2 19.58 15.91 28.79
N ASP A 3 18.25 15.75 28.81
CA ASP A 3 17.57 14.73 27.99
C ASP A 3 16.18 15.18 27.54
N THR A 4 16.09 16.29 26.79
CA THR A 4 14.79 16.72 26.24
C THR A 4 14.86 17.33 24.83
N ILE A 5 16.00 17.25 24.14
CA ILE A 5 16.17 17.86 22.80
C ILE A 5 16.11 16.82 21.66
N ARG A 6 16.25 15.51 21.94
CA ARG A 6 16.27 14.46 20.90
C ARG A 6 14.90 14.02 20.37
N SER A 7 13.79 14.32 21.05
CA SER A 7 12.47 13.74 20.69
C SER A 7 11.71 14.49 19.59
N LYS A 8 11.98 15.79 19.34
CA LYS A 8 11.16 16.60 18.41
C LYS A 8 11.61 16.57 16.94
N ARG A 9 12.89 16.27 16.66
CA ARG A 9 13.40 16.18 15.28
C ARG A 9 13.00 14.86 14.61
N THR A 10 13.06 13.76 15.35
CA THR A 10 12.71 12.42 14.85
C THR A 10 11.23 12.34 14.45
N SER A 11 10.31 12.87 15.25
CA SER A 11 8.87 12.88 14.93
C SER A 11 8.48 13.74 13.73
N ARG A 12 9.26 14.77 13.36
CA ARG A 12 8.99 15.57 12.16
C ARG A 12 9.38 14.81 10.89
N ASN A 13 10.56 14.19 10.87
CA ASN A 13 11.01 13.40 9.73
C ASN A 13 10.05 12.22 9.46
N LEU A 14 9.58 11.55 10.51
CA LEU A 14 8.60 10.46 10.42
C LEU A 14 7.30 10.89 9.73
N LYS A 15 6.76 12.07 10.09
CA LYS A 15 5.54 12.60 9.46
C LYS A 15 5.76 12.99 7.99
N THR A 16 6.95 13.51 7.67
CA THR A 16 7.32 13.89 6.30
C THR A 16 7.42 12.67 5.39
N GLU A 17 8.04 11.58 5.86
CA GLU A 17 8.19 10.34 5.08
C GLU A 17 6.84 9.68 4.78
N ILE A 18 5.97 9.54 5.80
CA ILE A 18 4.62 9.00 5.61
C ILE A 18 3.83 9.88 4.65
N SER A 19 3.88 11.21 4.80
CA SER A 19 3.17 12.12 3.90
C SER A 19 3.67 12.04 2.45
N SER A 20 4.97 11.83 2.24
CA SER A 20 5.52 11.63 0.90
C SER A 20 5.06 10.31 0.28
N PHE A 21 4.97 9.24 1.07
CA PHE A 21 4.50 7.94 0.60
C PHE A 21 3.00 7.96 0.31
N GLU A 22 2.22 8.60 1.19
CA GLU A 22 0.78 8.83 0.99
C GLU A 22 0.52 9.58 -0.32
N LYS A 23 1.31 10.62 -0.63
CA LYS A 23 1.22 11.31 -1.92
C LYS A 23 1.44 10.36 -3.10
N GLN A 24 2.48 9.52 -3.05
CA GLN A 24 2.73 8.53 -4.11
C GLN A 24 1.53 7.57 -4.27
N MET A 25 0.98 7.10 -3.15
CA MET A 25 -0.17 6.18 -3.12
C MET A 25 -1.39 6.79 -3.81
N VAL A 26 -1.78 8.02 -3.44
CA VAL A 26 -2.98 8.67 -4.01
C VAL A 26 -2.81 9.12 -5.46
N THR A 27 -1.57 9.31 -5.92
CA THR A 27 -1.27 9.63 -7.33
C THR A 27 -1.05 8.39 -8.19
N HIS A 28 -1.06 7.19 -7.61
CA HIS A 28 -0.83 5.95 -8.33
C HIS A 28 -1.98 5.67 -9.31
N SER A 29 -1.71 5.14 -10.51
CA SER A 29 -2.73 4.91 -11.55
C SER A 29 -3.85 3.95 -11.11
N ALA A 30 -3.49 2.96 -10.28
CA ALA A 30 -4.44 2.02 -9.68
C ALA A 30 -5.26 2.59 -8.50
N TRP A 31 -5.05 3.85 -8.10
CA TRP A 31 -5.76 4.45 -6.97
C TRP A 31 -7.22 4.72 -7.30
N LYS A 32 -8.13 4.17 -6.50
CA LYS A 32 -9.59 4.34 -6.65
C LYS A 32 -10.22 5.11 -5.48
N GLY A 33 -9.43 5.57 -4.52
CA GLY A 33 -9.92 6.34 -3.36
C GLY A 33 -10.72 5.49 -2.38
N ASP A 34 -11.88 5.99 -1.96
CA ASP A 34 -12.79 5.33 -1.01
C ASP A 34 -13.78 4.43 -1.75
N ILE A 35 -13.37 3.19 -2.02
CA ILE A 35 -14.26 2.13 -2.53
C ILE A 35 -14.33 0.98 -1.53
N SER A 36 -15.51 0.37 -1.44
CA SER A 36 -15.75 -0.84 -0.65
C SER A 36 -15.06 -2.07 -1.27
N LEU A 37 -14.94 -3.14 -0.48
CA LEU A 37 -14.41 -4.42 -0.97
C LEU A 37 -15.27 -5.03 -2.08
N SER A 38 -16.59 -4.86 -2.00
CA SER A 38 -17.53 -5.31 -3.03
C SER A 38 -17.34 -4.54 -4.35
N GLU A 39 -17.27 -3.21 -4.29
CA GLU A 39 -17.03 -2.38 -5.49
C GLU A 39 -15.67 -2.71 -6.12
N ALA A 40 -14.63 -2.90 -5.31
CA ALA A 40 -13.33 -3.32 -5.80
C ALA A 40 -13.38 -4.70 -6.49
N ALA A 41 -14.20 -5.63 -5.98
CA ALA A 41 -14.38 -6.93 -6.59
C ALA A 41 -15.14 -6.86 -7.92
N GLU A 42 -16.17 -6.04 -8.01
CA GLU A 42 -16.91 -5.79 -9.25
C GLU A 42 -16.00 -5.20 -10.34
N LEU A 43 -15.14 -4.22 -10.00
CA LEU A 43 -14.18 -3.64 -10.95
C LEU A 43 -13.16 -4.65 -11.48
N LEU A 44 -12.79 -5.63 -10.65
CA LEU A 44 -11.78 -6.63 -10.98
C LEU A 44 -12.37 -7.91 -11.60
N GLU A 45 -13.69 -8.03 -11.66
CA GLU A 45 -14.35 -9.18 -12.23
C GLU A 45 -14.03 -9.30 -13.74
N GLY A 46 -13.66 -10.50 -14.17
CA GLY A 46 -13.28 -10.78 -15.57
C GLY A 46 -11.93 -10.20 -16.01
N GLN A 47 -11.19 -9.51 -15.14
CA GLN A 47 -9.86 -8.99 -15.47
C GLN A 47 -8.79 -10.08 -15.51
N LYS A 48 -7.60 -9.75 -16.02
CA LYS A 48 -6.48 -10.68 -16.10
C LYS A 48 -5.90 -10.98 -14.71
N PRO A 49 -5.25 -12.14 -14.51
CA PRO A 49 -4.55 -12.41 -13.26
C PRO A 49 -3.53 -11.31 -12.95
N PHE A 50 -3.43 -10.97 -11.67
CA PHE A 50 -2.58 -9.91 -11.12
C PHE A 50 -2.95 -8.49 -11.56
N THR A 51 -4.11 -8.29 -12.18
CA THR A 51 -4.73 -6.97 -12.26
C THR A 51 -5.15 -6.51 -10.87
N PHE A 52 -4.86 -5.25 -10.49
CA PHE A 52 -5.07 -4.75 -9.13
C PHE A 52 -5.58 -3.31 -9.06
N VAL A 53 -6.22 -2.98 -7.93
CA VAL A 53 -6.60 -1.62 -7.52
C VAL A 53 -6.12 -1.35 -6.10
N LEU A 54 -5.92 -0.07 -5.79
CA LEU A 54 -5.59 0.44 -4.47
C LEU A 54 -6.74 1.31 -3.96
N SER A 55 -7.11 1.13 -2.69
CA SER A 55 -8.13 1.94 -2.02
C SER A 55 -7.75 2.25 -0.58
N ASN A 56 -8.49 3.19 0.01
CA ASN A 56 -8.36 3.51 1.43
C ASN A 56 -8.71 2.30 2.31
N GLY A 57 -7.97 2.15 3.40
CA GLY A 57 -8.26 1.19 4.45
C GLY A 57 -9.04 1.80 5.60
N PHE A 58 -8.90 1.20 6.79
CA PHE A 58 -9.63 1.60 7.98
C PHE A 58 -9.24 2.99 8.52
N ASP A 59 -7.98 3.40 8.31
CA ASP A 59 -7.47 4.70 8.72
C ASP A 59 -6.41 5.21 7.74
N ARG A 60 -5.83 6.38 8.01
CA ARG A 60 -4.86 7.07 7.13
C ARG A 60 -3.55 6.32 6.86
N GLN A 61 -3.24 5.28 7.63
CA GLN A 61 -2.04 4.45 7.44
C GLN A 61 -2.37 3.08 6.86
N HIS A 62 -3.66 2.76 6.69
CA HIS A 62 -4.11 1.51 6.13
C HIS A 62 -4.61 1.72 4.71
N TYR A 63 -4.23 0.80 3.85
CA TYR A 63 -4.63 0.73 2.45
C TYR A 63 -5.07 -0.68 2.14
N ILE A 64 -5.90 -0.81 1.12
CA ILE A 64 -6.35 -2.11 0.64
C ILE A 64 -5.82 -2.29 -0.78
N LEU A 65 -5.09 -3.38 -0.98
CA LEU A 65 -4.73 -3.88 -2.30
C LEU A 65 -5.70 -4.99 -2.67
N SER A 66 -6.58 -4.70 -3.62
CA SER A 66 -7.49 -5.69 -4.20
C SER A 66 -6.93 -6.15 -5.54
N PHE A 67 -6.90 -7.45 -5.80
CA PHE A 67 -6.28 -7.98 -7.02
C PHE A 67 -6.91 -9.31 -7.46
N VAL A 68 -6.82 -9.59 -8.75
CA VAL A 68 -7.19 -10.90 -9.32
C VAL A 68 -6.04 -11.88 -9.08
N SER A 69 -6.32 -13.01 -8.43
CA SER A 69 -5.33 -14.06 -8.24
C SER A 69 -5.08 -14.90 -9.50
N ASP A 70 -4.04 -15.71 -9.47
CA ASP A 70 -3.74 -16.74 -10.48
C ASP A 70 -4.93 -17.67 -10.79
N ARG A 71 -5.81 -17.89 -9.81
CA ARG A 71 -7.03 -18.70 -9.93
C ARG A 71 -8.27 -17.91 -10.37
N GLN A 72 -8.11 -16.69 -10.88
CA GLN A 72 -9.22 -15.83 -11.31
C GLN A 72 -10.23 -15.50 -10.20
N VAL A 73 -9.75 -15.46 -8.95
CA VAL A 73 -10.54 -15.05 -7.79
C VAL A 73 -10.00 -13.72 -7.28
N VAL A 74 -10.88 -12.76 -7.02
CA VAL A 74 -10.50 -11.48 -6.38
C VAL A 74 -10.10 -11.72 -4.94
N LYS A 75 -8.95 -11.16 -4.54
CA LYS A 75 -8.43 -11.20 -3.18
C LYS A 75 -8.15 -9.78 -2.69
N HIS A 76 -8.26 -9.59 -1.38
CA HIS A 76 -7.98 -8.32 -0.73
C HIS A 76 -6.87 -8.49 0.29
N LYS A 77 -5.93 -7.55 0.31
CA LYS A 77 -4.84 -7.47 1.27
C LYS A 77 -4.93 -6.15 2.01
N ASN A 78 -5.02 -6.22 3.34
CA ASN A 78 -4.91 -5.05 4.20
C ASN A 78 -3.42 -4.75 4.43
N ILE A 79 -3.02 -3.54 4.09
CA ILE A 79 -1.63 -3.10 4.12
C ILE A 79 -1.53 -1.89 5.02
N ARG A 80 -0.67 -1.96 6.03
CA ARG A 80 -0.37 -0.84 6.92
C ARG A 80 1.00 -0.27 6.58
N ILE A 81 1.07 1.05 6.45
CA ILE A 81 2.33 1.78 6.30
C ILE A 81 2.80 2.26 7.67
N VAL A 82 4.04 1.93 8.00
CA VAL A 82 4.71 2.34 9.23
C VAL A 82 6.10 2.87 8.89
N VAL A 83 6.69 3.64 9.80
CA VAL A 83 8.10 3.97 9.71
C VAL A 83 8.85 3.25 10.82
N TYR A 84 9.81 2.43 10.44
CA TYR A 84 10.64 1.67 11.35
C TYR A 84 12.11 2.01 11.09
N GLN A 85 12.84 2.41 12.15
CA GLN A 85 14.25 2.81 12.07
C GLN A 85 14.54 3.89 11.01
N GLY A 86 13.58 4.78 10.71
CA GLY A 86 13.72 5.84 9.70
C GLY A 86 13.56 5.36 8.26
N GLN A 87 12.93 4.20 8.05
CA GLN A 87 12.55 3.70 6.74
C GLN A 87 11.04 3.46 6.70
N THR A 88 10.41 3.89 5.61
CA THR A 88 9.04 3.49 5.30
C THR A 88 8.99 1.98 5.08
N CYS A 89 8.09 1.31 5.79
CA CYS A 89 7.86 -0.11 5.73
C CYS A 89 6.37 -0.38 5.55
N PHE A 90 6.06 -1.48 4.89
CA PHE A 90 4.70 -2.01 4.85
C PHE A 90 4.57 -3.23 5.76
N ILE A 91 3.37 -3.44 6.29
CA ILE A 91 2.97 -4.62 7.04
C ILE A 91 1.70 -5.19 6.39
N ASN A 92 1.71 -6.48 6.09
CA ASN A 92 0.61 -7.24 5.54
C ASN A 92 0.53 -8.61 6.24
N GLY A 93 -0.52 -8.80 7.06
CA GLY A 93 -0.80 -10.09 7.72
C GLY A 93 0.34 -10.61 8.60
N GLY A 94 1.05 -9.74 9.32
CA GLY A 94 2.18 -10.11 10.19
C GLY A 94 3.53 -10.28 9.49
N SER A 95 3.56 -10.15 8.17
CA SER A 95 4.78 -10.06 7.37
C SER A 95 4.97 -8.64 6.84
N GLY A 96 6.19 -8.23 6.52
CA GLY A 96 6.45 -6.86 6.07
C GLY A 96 7.90 -6.63 5.70
N GLY A 97 8.18 -5.45 5.17
CA GLY A 97 9.53 -5.07 4.76
C GLY A 97 9.63 -3.58 4.44
N PRO A 98 10.87 -3.08 4.27
CA PRO A 98 11.08 -1.73 3.78
C PRO A 98 10.50 -1.57 2.38
N CYS A 99 9.84 -0.43 2.13
CA CYS A 99 9.33 -0.04 0.83
C CYS A 99 9.49 1.47 0.67
N ALA A 100 10.31 1.88 -0.30
CA ALA A 100 10.48 3.29 -0.63
C ALA A 100 9.38 3.77 -1.58
N PHE A 101 8.90 2.87 -2.45
CA PHE A 101 7.90 3.15 -3.48
C PHE A 101 6.67 2.24 -3.34
N VAL A 102 5.54 2.71 -3.87
CA VAL A 102 4.27 1.95 -3.88
C VAL A 102 4.41 0.65 -4.69
N ASP A 103 5.18 0.67 -5.78
CA ASP A 103 5.44 -0.52 -6.62
C ASP A 103 6.17 -1.63 -5.86
N ASP A 104 7.14 -1.29 -5.01
CA ASP A 104 7.85 -2.26 -4.17
C ASP A 104 6.88 -2.97 -3.22
N LEU A 105 5.94 -2.21 -2.66
CA LEU A 105 4.88 -2.73 -1.79
C LEU A 105 3.95 -3.66 -2.55
N ILE A 106 3.52 -3.30 -3.76
CA ILE A 106 2.65 -4.13 -4.60
C ILE A 106 3.35 -5.45 -4.91
N GLN A 107 4.61 -5.38 -5.36
CA GLN A 107 5.41 -6.56 -5.67
C GLN A 107 5.59 -7.46 -4.44
N GLY A 108 5.95 -6.87 -3.28
CA GLY A 108 6.10 -7.58 -2.02
C GLY A 108 4.80 -8.23 -1.54
N CYS A 109 3.66 -7.57 -1.74
CA CYS A 109 2.35 -8.08 -1.36
C CYS A 109 1.87 -9.21 -2.27
N LEU A 110 2.05 -9.08 -3.58
CA LEU A 110 1.60 -10.08 -4.57
C LEU A 110 2.57 -11.26 -4.69
N LYS A 111 3.83 -11.10 -4.28
CA LYS A 111 4.90 -12.10 -4.39
C LYS A 111 5.11 -12.58 -5.84
N VAL A 112 4.94 -11.68 -6.80
CA VAL A 112 5.19 -11.91 -8.23
C VAL A 112 6.13 -10.84 -8.77
N SER A 113 6.69 -11.06 -9.96
CA SER A 113 7.51 -10.03 -10.63
C SER A 113 6.64 -8.85 -11.07
N SER A 114 7.19 -7.63 -10.99
CA SER A 114 6.53 -6.39 -11.39
C SER A 114 5.94 -6.42 -12.81
N LYS A 115 6.56 -7.18 -13.73
CA LYS A 115 6.06 -7.36 -15.11
C LYS A 115 4.67 -8.00 -15.21
N PHE A 116 4.22 -8.69 -14.16
CA PHE A 116 2.91 -9.32 -14.10
C PHE A 116 1.90 -8.48 -13.33
N CYS A 117 2.35 -7.54 -12.49
CA CYS A 117 1.46 -6.64 -11.76
C CYS A 117 0.86 -5.63 -12.74
N GLN A 118 -0.47 -5.62 -12.91
CA GLN A 118 -1.14 -4.72 -13.83
C GLN A 118 -2.10 -3.79 -13.08
N PRO A 119 -1.83 -2.48 -13.03
CA PRO A 119 -2.80 -1.56 -12.44
C PRO A 119 -4.08 -1.55 -13.29
N LEU A 120 -5.25 -1.57 -12.66
CA LEU A 120 -6.50 -1.25 -13.35
C LEU A 120 -6.61 0.27 -13.43
N GLU A 121 -6.25 0.81 -14.59
CA GLU A 121 -6.28 2.25 -14.85
C GLU A 121 -7.71 2.82 -14.69
N SER A 122 -7.81 4.09 -14.32
CA SER A 122 -9.07 4.83 -14.12
C SER A 122 -9.53 5.49 -15.40
#